data_AF-A0A9X7FVQ6-F1
#
_entry.id   AF-A0A9X7FVQ6-F1
#
_cell.length_a   1.000
_cell.length_b   1.000
_cell.length_c   1.000
_cell.angle_alpha   90.00
_cell.angle_beta   90.00
_cell.angle_gamma   90.00
#
_symmetry.space_group_name_H-M   'P 1'
#
loop_
_entity.id
_entity.type
_entity.pdbx_description
1 polymer ?
#
loop_
_entity_poly.entity_id
_entity_poly.type
_entity_poly.pdbx_seq_one_letter_code
_entity_poly.pdbx_strand_id
1 'polypeptide(L)'
;MQRVNTIDISNVLQLEKTLSTLLNKMISSKLDLENWLKEQSKVIWDIEEQLRSHYIAFQCNTDDEEIKDTFEHDQQFVKPLLKRYQNLLDNKYLESPFRMELDSNVYGLLDTKIKNAQKLFCEENIELEIKEDKLVTEYFEITGGLSGIWDGEEKTITELQSYLQDSNRDTRKKAKTIISEKFLSVEKELQNI
;
A
#
# COMPACT_ATOMS: atom_id res chain seq x y z
N MET A 1 17.11 -5.89 -14.06
CA MET A 1 16.56 -7.20 -14.42
C MET A 1 15.21 -7.29 -13.72
N GLN A 2 14.10 -7.01 -14.42
CA GLN A 2 12.78 -7.26 -13.84
C GLN A 2 12.68 -8.76 -13.59
N ARG A 3 12.48 -9.17 -12.34
CA ARG A 3 12.13 -10.56 -12.05
C ARG A 3 10.76 -10.79 -12.69
N VAL A 4 10.62 -11.93 -13.36
CA VAL A 4 9.30 -12.38 -13.80
C VAL A 4 8.55 -12.77 -12.52
N ASN A 5 7.58 -11.96 -12.11
CA ASN A 5 6.72 -12.28 -10.99
C ASN A 5 5.98 -13.57 -11.29
N THR A 6 6.06 -14.53 -10.37
CA THR A 6 5.51 -15.88 -10.57
C THR A 6 4.05 -16.01 -10.16
N ILE A 7 3.51 -14.98 -9.51
CA ILE A 7 2.15 -14.91 -8.97
C ILE A 7 1.48 -13.71 -9.61
N ASP A 8 0.31 -13.89 -10.21
CA ASP A 8 -0.56 -12.80 -10.61
C ASP A 8 -1.45 -12.43 -9.41
N ILE A 9 -1.21 -11.26 -8.81
CA ILE A 9 -1.96 -10.81 -7.63
C ILE A 9 -3.35 -10.28 -7.97
N SER A 10 -3.62 -9.96 -9.24
CA SER A 10 -4.95 -9.54 -9.68
C SER A 10 -5.95 -10.72 -9.64
N ASN A 11 -5.44 -11.95 -9.74
CA ASN A 11 -6.25 -13.14 -9.54
C ASN A 11 -6.28 -13.56 -8.06
N VAL A 12 -7.27 -13.05 -7.34
CA VAL A 12 -7.46 -13.30 -5.89
C VAL A 12 -7.51 -14.79 -5.54
N LEU A 13 -8.11 -15.63 -6.39
CA LEU A 13 -8.18 -17.09 -6.16
C LEU A 13 -6.80 -17.74 -6.27
N GLN A 14 -5.98 -17.32 -7.24
CA GLN A 14 -4.61 -17.81 -7.39
C GLN A 14 -3.73 -17.33 -6.23
N LEU A 15 -3.89 -16.08 -5.81
CA LEU A 15 -3.22 -15.51 -4.66
C LEU A 15 -3.56 -16.28 -3.38
N GLU A 16 -4.86 -16.48 -3.09
CA GLU A 16 -5.33 -17.24 -1.94
C GLU A 16 -4.78 -18.67 -1.95
N LYS A 17 -4.83 -19.35 -3.10
CA LYS A 17 -4.26 -20.68 -3.26
C LYS A 17 -2.76 -20.72 -2.95
N THR A 18 -2.01 -19.70 -3.38
CA THR A 18 -0.57 -19.60 -3.14
C THR A 18 -0.29 -19.41 -1.64
N LEU A 19 -0.99 -18.47 -1.00
CA LEU A 19 -0.86 -18.20 0.43
C LEU A 19 -1.29 -19.40 1.28
N SER A 20 -2.40 -20.06 0.90
CA SER A 20 -2.89 -21.28 1.55
C SER A 20 -1.91 -22.45 1.41
N THR A 21 -1.28 -22.61 0.24
CA THR A 21 -0.24 -23.64 0.05
C THR A 21 0.95 -23.41 0.98
N LEU A 22 1.40 -22.16 1.09
CA LEU A 22 2.48 -21.77 2.00
C LEU A 22 2.10 -22.01 3.47
N LEU A 23 0.88 -21.63 3.86
CA LEU A 23 0.36 -21.81 5.22
C LEU A 23 0.27 -23.29 5.61
N ASN A 24 -0.18 -24.15 4.69
CA ASN A 24 -0.40 -25.56 4.94
C ASN A 24 0.88 -26.43 4.85
N LYS A 25 2.03 -25.84 4.51
CA LYS A 25 3.30 -26.57 4.46
C LYS A 25 3.66 -27.13 5.84
N MET A 26 3.99 -28.42 5.89
CA MET A 26 4.41 -29.09 7.12
C MET A 26 5.80 -28.60 7.53
N ILE A 27 5.99 -28.34 8.82
CA ILE A 27 7.26 -27.95 9.43
C ILE A 27 7.57 -28.99 10.50
N SER A 28 8.62 -29.79 10.27
CA SER A 28 8.96 -30.94 11.14
C SER A 28 10.34 -30.84 11.76
N SER A 29 11.06 -29.75 11.51
CA SER A 29 12.38 -29.47 12.07
C SER A 29 12.67 -27.97 12.08
N LYS A 30 13.71 -27.57 12.82
CA LYS A 30 14.30 -26.22 12.75
C LYS A 30 14.66 -25.83 11.31
N LEU A 31 15.29 -26.73 10.57
CA LEU A 31 15.72 -26.45 9.18
C LEU A 31 14.51 -26.22 8.28
N ASP A 32 13.43 -26.97 8.45
CA ASP A 32 12.19 -26.75 7.71
C ASP A 32 11.58 -25.38 8.04
N LEU A 33 11.61 -24.97 9.31
CA LEU A 33 11.12 -23.66 9.73
C LEU A 33 11.93 -22.52 9.08
N GLU A 34 13.26 -22.62 9.07
CA GLU A 34 14.12 -21.63 8.40
C GLU A 34 13.86 -21.56 6.89
N ASN A 35 13.68 -22.71 6.24
CA ASN A 35 13.37 -22.74 4.81
C ASN A 35 11.98 -22.18 4.51
N TRP A 36 11.00 -22.51 5.35
CA TRP A 36 9.65 -21.97 5.25
C TRP A 36 9.63 -20.45 5.42
N LEU A 37 10.39 -19.89 6.37
CA LEU A 37 10.52 -18.43 6.54
C LEU A 37 11.12 -17.74 5.29
N LYS A 38 12.11 -18.37 4.65
CA LYS A 38 12.70 -17.84 3.40
C LYS A 38 11.71 -17.87 2.25
N GLU A 39 10.94 -18.95 2.13
CA GLU A 39 9.89 -19.10 1.11
C GLU A 39 8.75 -18.10 1.36
N GLN A 40 8.30 -17.96 2.60
CA GLN A 40 7.34 -16.96 3.02
C GLN A 40 7.83 -15.56 2.64
N SER A 41 9.05 -15.20 3.02
CA SER A 41 9.65 -13.90 2.70
C SER A 41 9.68 -13.64 1.19
N LYS A 42 9.98 -14.66 0.37
CA LYS A 42 9.97 -14.54 -1.09
C LYS A 42 8.56 -14.30 -1.63
N VAL A 43 7.58 -15.09 -1.20
CA VAL A 43 6.18 -14.95 -1.64
C VAL A 43 5.63 -13.58 -1.27
N ILE A 44 5.85 -13.13 -0.03
CA ILE A 44 5.41 -11.81 0.42
C ILE A 44 6.10 -10.70 -0.40
N TRP A 45 7.40 -10.82 -0.68
CA TRP A 45 8.11 -9.85 -1.49
C TRP A 45 7.56 -9.78 -2.93
N ASP A 46 7.33 -10.93 -3.59
CA ASP A 46 6.78 -10.97 -4.95
C ASP A 46 5.37 -10.31 -5.03
N ILE A 47 4.57 -10.43 -3.96
CA ILE A 47 3.26 -9.76 -3.86
C ILE A 47 3.43 -8.25 -3.62
N GLU A 48 4.27 -7.85 -2.66
CA GLU A 48 4.52 -6.44 -2.34
C GLU A 48 5.14 -5.67 -3.51
N GLU A 49 5.99 -6.31 -4.32
CA GLU A 49 6.60 -5.68 -5.51
C GLU A 49 5.53 -5.27 -6.53
N GLN A 50 4.51 -6.11 -6.72
CA GLN A 50 3.39 -5.81 -7.61
C GLN A 50 2.49 -4.71 -7.03
N LEU A 51 2.09 -4.83 -5.76
CA LEU A 51 1.31 -3.80 -5.06
C LEU A 51 1.99 -2.42 -5.13
N ARG A 52 3.32 -2.37 -4.92
CA ARG A 52 4.10 -1.12 -5.03
C ARG A 52 4.13 -0.60 -6.45
N SER A 53 4.21 -1.48 -7.45
CA SER A 53 4.21 -1.08 -8.86
C SER A 53 2.87 -0.48 -9.27
N HIS A 54 1.75 -1.08 -8.86
CA HIS A 54 0.40 -0.53 -9.09
C HIS A 54 0.20 0.80 -8.36
N TYR A 55 0.64 0.91 -7.10
CA TYR A 55 0.62 2.17 -6.36
C TYR A 55 1.41 3.28 -7.06
N ILE A 56 2.63 3.00 -7.52
CA ILE A 56 3.45 3.99 -8.25
C ILE A 56 2.76 4.39 -9.56
N ALA A 57 2.20 3.44 -10.30
CA ALA A 57 1.48 3.73 -11.54
C ALA A 57 0.30 4.67 -11.28
N PHE A 58 -0.50 4.41 -10.25
CA PHE A 58 -1.63 5.26 -9.87
C PHE A 58 -1.17 6.67 -9.45
N GLN A 59 -0.13 6.79 -8.62
CA GLN A 59 0.39 8.10 -8.21
C GLN A 59 0.99 8.90 -9.37
N CYS A 60 1.45 8.24 -10.44
CA CYS A 60 1.94 8.90 -11.64
C CYS A 60 0.82 9.32 -12.60
N ASN A 61 -0.31 8.60 -12.62
CA ASN A 61 -1.39 8.82 -13.59
C ASN A 61 -2.75 8.50 -12.96
N THR A 62 -3.25 9.41 -12.11
CA THR A 62 -4.50 9.23 -11.35
C THR A 62 -5.76 9.29 -12.22
N ASP A 63 -5.66 9.83 -13.43
CA ASP A 63 -6.79 10.02 -14.34
C ASP A 63 -7.00 8.83 -15.30
N ASP A 64 -6.13 7.81 -15.22
CA ASP A 64 -6.22 6.59 -16.03
C ASP A 64 -7.11 5.54 -15.35
N GLU A 65 -8.24 5.23 -15.99
CA GLU A 65 -9.27 4.32 -15.45
C GLU A 65 -8.74 2.90 -15.20
N GLU A 66 -7.89 2.35 -16.08
CA GLU A 66 -7.38 0.97 -15.91
C GLU A 66 -6.38 0.87 -14.75
N ILE A 67 -5.51 1.88 -14.61
CA ILE A 67 -4.56 1.97 -13.51
C ILE A 67 -5.30 2.16 -12.18
N LYS A 68 -6.33 3.01 -12.17
CA LYS A 68 -7.19 3.23 -11.01
C LYS A 68 -7.93 1.96 -10.60
N ASP A 69 -8.60 1.28 -11.53
CA ASP A 69 -9.32 0.04 -11.26
C ASP A 69 -8.39 -1.03 -10.66
N THR A 70 -7.17 -1.13 -11.16
CA THR A 70 -6.14 -2.04 -10.62
C THR A 70 -5.78 -1.68 -9.18
N PHE A 71 -5.54 -0.40 -8.90
CA PHE A 71 -5.19 0.08 -7.56
C PHE A 71 -6.35 -0.11 -6.56
N GLU A 72 -7.59 0.18 -6.97
CA GLU A 72 -8.79 -0.04 -6.16
C GLU A 72 -9.02 -1.52 -5.87
N HIS A 73 -8.86 -2.39 -6.87
CA HIS A 73 -8.92 -3.84 -6.69
C HIS A 73 -7.90 -4.31 -5.64
N ASP A 74 -6.68 -3.76 -5.67
CA ASP A 74 -5.66 -4.09 -4.67
C ASP A 74 -6.07 -3.69 -3.25
N GLN A 75 -6.68 -2.50 -3.08
CA GLN A 75 -7.17 -2.05 -1.76
C GLN A 75 -8.32 -2.90 -1.25
N GLN A 76 -9.26 -3.26 -2.14
CA GLN A 76 -10.50 -3.93 -1.75
C GLN A 76 -10.34 -5.44 -1.54
N PHE A 77 -9.44 -6.09 -2.27
CA PHE A 77 -9.37 -7.55 -2.29
C PHE A 77 -7.98 -8.10 -1.95
N VAL A 78 -6.92 -7.56 -2.56
CA VAL A 78 -5.57 -8.13 -2.44
C VAL A 78 -4.97 -7.86 -1.07
N LYS A 79 -4.91 -6.59 -0.64
CA LYS A 79 -4.34 -6.19 0.66
C LYS A 79 -5.10 -6.82 1.83
N PRO A 80 -6.45 -6.82 1.89
CA PRO A 80 -7.20 -7.50 2.94
C PRO A 80 -6.88 -8.99 3.05
N LEU A 81 -6.86 -9.69 1.91
CA LEU A 81 -6.52 -11.11 1.87
C LEU A 81 -5.10 -11.35 2.36
N LEU A 82 -4.13 -10.58 1.85
CA LEU A 82 -2.74 -10.68 2.25
C LEU A 82 -2.59 -10.45 3.77
N LYS A 83 -3.26 -9.45 4.33
CA LYS A 83 -3.21 -9.14 5.76
C LYS A 83 -3.76 -10.26 6.64
N ARG A 84 -4.89 -10.87 6.26
CA ARG A 84 -5.43 -12.07 6.93
C ARG A 84 -4.40 -13.20 6.93
N TYR A 85 -3.82 -13.49 5.77
CA TYR A 85 -2.84 -14.56 5.64
C TYR A 85 -1.52 -14.25 6.35
N GLN A 86 -1.06 -13.00 6.39
CA GLN A 86 0.10 -12.62 7.18
C GLN A 86 -0.11 -12.93 8.66
N ASN A 87 -1.30 -12.63 9.21
CA ASN A 87 -1.62 -13.03 10.59
C ASN A 87 -1.62 -14.56 10.79
N LEU A 88 -2.20 -15.32 9.85
CA LEU A 88 -2.18 -16.78 9.91
C LEU A 88 -0.76 -17.37 9.86
N LEU A 89 0.09 -16.82 8.99
CA LEU A 89 1.50 -17.22 8.86
C LEU A 89 2.29 -16.86 10.12
N ASP A 90 2.04 -15.68 10.68
CA ASP A 90 2.63 -15.22 11.94
C ASP A 90 2.24 -16.14 13.11
N ASN A 91 0.96 -16.50 13.23
CA ASN A 91 0.50 -17.46 14.24
C ASN A 91 1.16 -18.83 14.05
N LYS A 92 1.26 -19.33 12.82
CA LYS A 92 1.95 -20.59 12.52
C LYS A 92 3.43 -20.56 12.96
N TYR A 93 4.12 -19.43 12.75
CA TYR A 93 5.49 -19.25 13.25
C TYR A 93 5.54 -19.29 14.78
N LEU A 94 4.64 -18.56 15.45
CA LEU A 94 4.59 -18.46 16.92
C LEU A 94 4.29 -19.81 17.60
N GLU A 95 3.44 -20.62 16.97
CA GLU A 95 3.05 -21.97 17.44
C GLU A 95 4.11 -23.04 17.14
N SER A 96 5.07 -22.77 16.24
CA SER A 96 6.08 -23.75 15.86
C SER A 96 6.96 -24.15 17.05
N PRO A 97 7.10 -25.46 17.37
CA PRO A 97 7.93 -25.92 18.47
C PRO A 97 9.42 -25.63 18.24
N PHE A 98 9.82 -25.49 16.97
CA PHE A 98 11.21 -25.23 16.57
C PHE A 98 11.58 -23.74 16.63
N ARG A 99 10.63 -22.84 16.94
CA ARG A 99 10.85 -21.38 16.94
C ARG A 99 11.99 -20.95 17.85
N MET A 100 12.08 -21.54 19.04
CA MET A 100 13.12 -21.22 20.03
C MET A 100 14.48 -21.88 19.72
N GLU A 101 14.56 -22.75 18.71
CA GLU A 101 15.80 -23.37 18.26
C GLU A 101 16.54 -22.50 17.22
N LEU A 102 15.88 -21.48 16.67
CA LEU A 102 16.46 -20.52 15.74
C LEU A 102 17.54 -19.67 16.43
N ASP A 103 18.59 -19.31 15.68
CA ASP A 103 19.65 -18.44 16.22
C ASP A 103 19.08 -17.06 16.55
N SER A 104 19.09 -16.69 17.83
CA SER A 104 18.55 -15.41 18.31
C SER A 104 19.29 -14.20 17.74
N ASN A 105 20.57 -14.32 17.37
CA ASN A 105 21.33 -13.23 16.77
C ASN A 105 20.84 -12.91 15.35
N VAL A 106 20.29 -13.90 14.66
CA VAL A 106 19.77 -13.76 13.29
C VAL A 106 18.27 -13.46 13.30
N TYR A 107 17.50 -14.19 14.12
CA TYR A 107 16.02 -14.17 14.07
C TYR A 107 15.36 -13.45 15.25
N GLY A 108 16.10 -12.97 16.26
CA GLY A 108 15.52 -12.35 17.45
C GLY A 108 14.68 -11.10 17.16
N LEU A 109 15.12 -10.28 16.19
CA LEU A 109 14.34 -9.12 15.74
C LEU A 109 13.06 -9.56 15.00
N LEU A 110 13.15 -10.60 14.16
CA LEU A 110 11.99 -11.14 13.46
C LEU A 110 10.95 -11.67 14.45
N ASP A 111 11.37 -12.44 15.45
CA ASP A 111 10.50 -12.95 16.52
C ASP A 111 9.77 -11.81 17.25
N THR A 112 10.48 -10.74 17.58
CA THR A 112 9.90 -9.55 18.22
C THR A 112 8.88 -8.87 17.31
N LYS A 113 9.20 -8.71 16.02
CA LYS A 113 8.28 -8.12 15.03
C LYS A 113 6.99 -8.92 14.90
N ILE A 114 7.10 -10.25 14.77
CA ILE A 114 5.95 -11.14 14.61
C ILE A 114 5.05 -11.12 15.86
N LYS A 115 5.64 -11.17 17.08
CA LYS A 115 4.87 -11.03 18.33
C LYS A 115 4.10 -9.71 18.39
N ASN A 116 4.73 -8.62 17.98
CA ASN A 116 4.09 -7.30 17.98
C ASN A 116 2.98 -7.23 16.92
N ALA A 117 3.21 -7.76 15.72
CA ALA A 117 2.20 -7.82 14.66
C ALA A 117 0.97 -8.60 15.11
N GLN A 118 1.16 -9.78 15.72
CA GLN A 118 0.08 -10.59 16.26
C GLN A 118 -0.73 -9.85 17.34
N LYS A 119 -0.06 -9.12 18.24
CA LYS A 119 -0.72 -8.34 19.29
C LYS A 119 -1.54 -7.16 18.75
N LEU A 120 -1.09 -6.57 17.64
CA LEU A 120 -1.73 -5.40 17.01
C LEU A 120 -2.84 -5.80 16.04
N PHE A 121 -2.88 -7.06 15.61
CA PHE A 121 -3.86 -7.53 14.64
C PHE A 121 -5.27 -7.56 15.23
N CYS A 122 -6.21 -7.01 14.47
CA CYS A 122 -7.64 -7.03 14.74
C CYS A 122 -8.35 -7.25 13.40
N GLU A 123 -9.07 -8.37 13.27
CA GLU A 123 -9.72 -8.76 12.02
C GLU A 123 -10.76 -7.73 11.60
N GLU A 124 -11.50 -7.18 12.56
CA GLU A 124 -12.53 -6.15 12.35
C GLU A 124 -11.97 -4.86 11.76
N ASN A 125 -10.68 -4.56 11.97
CA ASN A 125 -10.04 -3.38 11.39
C ASN A 125 -9.87 -3.51 9.88
N ILE A 126 -9.87 -4.71 9.30
CA ILE A 126 -9.68 -4.90 7.85
C ILE A 126 -10.80 -4.19 7.07
N GLU A 127 -12.05 -4.32 7.51
CA GLU A 127 -13.19 -3.64 6.88
C GLU A 127 -13.17 -2.12 7.10
N LEU A 128 -12.56 -1.65 8.18
CA LEU A 128 -12.37 -0.21 8.43
C LEU A 128 -11.27 0.35 7.53
N GLU A 129 -10.17 -0.37 7.36
CA GLU A 129 -9.06 0.00 6.50
C GLU A 129 -9.48 0.06 5.02
N ILE A 130 -10.32 -0.88 4.54
CA ILE A 130 -10.88 -0.80 3.17
C ILE A 130 -11.67 0.51 2.97
N LYS A 131 -12.46 0.91 3.99
CA LYS A 131 -13.23 2.17 3.92
C LYS A 131 -12.31 3.39 3.99
N GLU A 132 -11.31 3.36 4.86
CA GLU A 132 -10.31 4.41 4.98
C GLU A 132 -9.52 4.57 3.66
N ASP A 133 -9.03 3.49 3.08
CA ASP A 133 -8.29 3.50 1.81
C ASP A 133 -9.15 4.07 0.67
N LYS A 134 -10.47 3.79 0.66
CA LYS A 134 -11.39 4.41 -0.30
C LYS A 134 -11.49 5.93 -0.12
N LEU A 135 -11.65 6.40 1.11
CA LEU A 135 -11.71 7.83 1.44
C LEU A 135 -10.39 8.54 1.08
N VAL A 136 -9.26 7.91 1.37
CA VAL A 136 -7.93 8.40 1.01
C VAL A 136 -7.77 8.49 -0.52
N THR A 137 -8.27 7.50 -1.26
CA THR A 137 -8.24 7.50 -2.73
C THR A 137 -9.09 8.65 -3.29
N GLU A 138 -10.32 8.83 -2.78
CA GLU A 138 -11.19 9.95 -3.16
C GLU A 138 -10.54 11.32 -2.90
N TYR A 139 -9.84 11.46 -1.77
CA TYR A 139 -9.07 12.67 -1.46
C TYR A 139 -7.96 12.91 -2.50
N PHE A 140 -7.21 11.87 -2.86
CA PHE A 140 -6.13 12.00 -3.86
C PHE A 140 -6.66 12.34 -5.25
N GLU A 141 -7.80 11.80 -5.65
CA GLU A 141 -8.44 12.14 -6.93
C GLU A 141 -8.86 13.60 -6.99
N ILE A 142 -9.57 14.06 -5.96
CA ILE A 142 -10.02 15.45 -5.88
C ILE A 142 -8.83 16.40 -5.90
N THR A 143 -7.82 16.14 -5.07
CA THR A 143 -6.68 17.06 -4.91
C THR A 143 -5.66 16.97 -6.04
N GLY A 144 -5.49 15.79 -6.65
CA GLY A 144 -4.63 15.55 -7.80
C GLY A 144 -5.16 16.20 -9.09
N GLY A 145 -6.49 16.20 -9.28
CA GLY A 145 -7.14 16.83 -10.43
C GLY A 145 -7.21 18.36 -10.37
N LEU A 146 -6.72 19.01 -9.31
CA LEU A 146 -6.76 20.47 -9.20
C LEU A 146 -5.75 21.14 -10.14
N SER A 147 -6.26 22.05 -10.97
CA SER A 147 -5.48 22.91 -11.86
C SER A 147 -5.95 24.36 -11.79
N GLY A 148 -5.08 25.31 -12.14
CA GLY A 148 -5.40 26.73 -12.25
C GLY A 148 -4.81 27.35 -13.51
N ILE A 149 -5.44 28.43 -13.99
CA ILE A 149 -4.95 29.17 -15.16
C ILE A 149 -3.86 30.15 -14.72
N TRP A 150 -2.66 30.00 -15.26
CA TRP A 150 -1.50 30.85 -15.06
C TRP A 150 -1.02 31.43 -16.38
N ASP A 151 -1.18 32.75 -16.56
CA ASP A 151 -0.75 33.48 -17.76
C ASP A 151 -1.28 32.89 -19.08
N GLY A 152 -2.50 32.32 -19.04
CA GLY A 152 -3.17 31.72 -20.20
C GLY A 152 -2.94 30.22 -20.35
N GLU A 153 -2.07 29.61 -19.55
CA GLU A 153 -1.82 28.16 -19.54
C GLU A 153 -2.47 27.50 -18.33
N GLU A 154 -2.97 26.29 -18.50
CA GLU A 154 -3.37 25.44 -17.38
C GLU A 154 -2.13 24.88 -16.68
N LYS A 155 -2.08 25.01 -15.35
CA LYS A 155 -1.00 24.47 -14.51
C LYS A 155 -1.59 23.72 -13.32
N THR A 156 -0.98 22.60 -12.97
CA THR A 156 -1.31 21.85 -11.76
C THR A 156 -1.04 22.67 -10.50
N ILE A 157 -1.67 22.33 -9.37
CA ILE A 157 -1.34 22.95 -8.08
C ILE A 157 0.16 22.84 -7.76
N THR A 158 0.79 21.70 -8.05
CA THR A 158 2.21 21.47 -7.78
C THR A 158 3.10 22.41 -8.60
N GLU A 159 2.81 22.61 -9.89
CA GLU A 159 3.54 23.59 -10.70
C GLU A 159 3.32 25.02 -10.18
N LEU A 160 2.11 25.36 -9.76
CA LEU A 160 1.79 26.67 -9.20
C LEU A 160 2.54 26.96 -7.88
N GLN A 161 2.81 25.92 -7.08
CA GLN A 161 3.55 26.08 -5.82
C GLN A 161 4.99 26.59 -6.03
N SER A 162 5.60 26.31 -7.19
CA SER A 162 6.96 26.82 -7.50
C SER A 162 7.02 28.36 -7.48
N TYR A 163 5.95 29.04 -7.93
CA TYR A 163 5.85 30.50 -7.93
C TYR A 163 5.71 31.10 -6.52
N LEU A 164 5.41 30.31 -5.50
CA LEU A 164 5.39 30.78 -4.10
C LEU A 164 6.79 31.11 -3.59
N GLN A 165 7.85 30.67 -4.27
CA GLN A 165 9.24 30.99 -3.94
C GLN A 165 9.80 32.15 -4.77
N ASP A 166 9.01 32.74 -5.68
CA ASP A 166 9.45 33.84 -6.52
C ASP A 166 9.82 35.08 -5.71
N SER A 167 10.84 35.84 -6.15
CA SER A 167 11.29 37.06 -5.48
C SER A 167 10.23 38.18 -5.47
N ASN A 168 9.38 38.24 -6.50
CA ASN A 168 8.32 39.22 -6.65
C ASN A 168 7.10 38.83 -5.80
N ARG A 169 6.68 39.75 -4.92
CA ARG A 169 5.54 39.57 -4.03
C ARG A 169 4.23 39.36 -4.80
N ASP A 170 4.04 40.06 -5.91
CA ASP A 170 2.79 40.00 -6.67
C ASP A 170 2.63 38.65 -7.37
N THR A 171 3.74 38.07 -7.86
CA THR A 171 3.80 36.69 -8.35
C THR A 171 3.36 35.69 -7.27
N ARG A 172 3.99 35.75 -6.08
CA ARG A 172 3.62 34.87 -4.96
C ARG A 172 2.16 35.03 -4.56
N LYS A 173 1.66 36.26 -4.48
CA LYS A 173 0.27 36.56 -4.12
C LYS A 173 -0.69 35.95 -5.14
N LYS A 174 -0.46 36.16 -6.44
CA LYS A 174 -1.28 35.60 -7.52
C LYS A 174 -1.32 34.07 -7.41
N ALA A 175 -0.17 33.42 -7.26
CA ALA A 175 -0.08 31.96 -7.14
C ALA A 175 -0.84 31.45 -5.92
N LYS A 176 -0.64 32.08 -4.74
CA LYS A 176 -1.34 31.69 -3.51
C LYS A 176 -2.85 31.89 -3.62
N THR A 177 -3.32 32.96 -4.25
CA THR A 177 -4.74 33.20 -4.49
C THR A 177 -5.33 32.09 -5.35
N ILE A 178 -4.74 31.80 -6.53
CA ILE A 178 -5.24 30.74 -7.43
C ILE A 178 -5.28 29.39 -6.72
N ILE A 179 -4.19 29.00 -6.04
CA ILE A 179 -4.14 27.72 -5.30
C ILE A 179 -5.27 27.67 -4.25
N SER A 180 -5.44 28.72 -3.46
CA SER A 180 -6.43 28.73 -2.38
C SER A 180 -7.86 28.72 -2.91
N GLU A 181 -8.14 29.45 -3.99
CA GLU A 181 -9.45 29.44 -4.66
C GLU A 181 -9.79 28.04 -5.21
N LYS A 182 -8.80 27.31 -5.74
CA LYS A 182 -9.01 25.95 -6.23
C LYS A 182 -9.31 24.96 -5.12
N PHE A 183 -8.59 25.00 -4.00
CA PHE A 183 -8.95 24.19 -2.83
C PHE A 183 -10.32 24.57 -2.25
N LEU A 184 -10.66 25.86 -2.19
CA LEU A 184 -11.99 26.29 -1.74
C LEU A 184 -13.10 25.82 -2.66
N SER A 185 -12.84 25.70 -3.97
CA SER A 185 -13.85 25.25 -4.94
C SER A 185 -14.30 23.79 -4.72
N VAL A 186 -13.49 22.98 -4.04
CA VAL A 186 -13.77 21.58 -3.70
C VAL A 186 -13.92 21.35 -2.18
N GLU A 187 -14.11 22.42 -1.41
CA GLU A 187 -14.16 22.36 0.05
C GLU A 187 -15.25 21.39 0.55
N LYS A 188 -16.42 21.40 -0.08
CA LYS A 188 -17.56 20.58 0.36
C LYS A 188 -17.29 19.11 0.17
N GLU A 189 -16.75 18.75 -0.98
CA GLU A 189 -16.36 17.38 -1.33
C GLU A 189 -15.32 16.89 -0.31
N LEU A 190 -14.27 17.67 -0.08
CA LEU A 190 -13.22 17.32 0.89
C LEU A 190 -13.72 17.22 2.34
N GLN A 191 -14.73 18.00 2.75
CA GLN A 191 -15.30 17.91 4.10
C GLN A 191 -16.23 16.71 4.32
N ASN A 192 -16.65 16.04 3.24
CA ASN A 192 -17.51 14.86 3.31
C ASN A 192 -16.73 13.54 3.25
N ILE A 193 -15.41 13.60 3.08
CA ILE A 193 -14.47 12.49 3.23
C ILE A 193 -14.13 12.33 4.72
#